data_AF-A0A1V6YNX0-F1
#
_entry.id   AF-A0A1V6YNX0-F1
#
_cell.length_a   1.000
_cell.length_b   1.000
_cell.length_c   1.000
_cell.angle_alpha   90.00
_cell.angle_beta   90.00
_cell.angle_gamma   90.00
#
_symmetry.space_group_name_H-M   'P 1'
#
loop_
_entity.id
_entity.type
_entity.pdbx_description
1 polymer ?
#
loop_
_entity_poly.entity_id
_entity_poly.type
_entity_poly.pdbx_seq_one_letter_code
_entity_poly.pdbx_strand_id
1 'polypeptide(L)'
;MTDNNTASCPFCPFTDSDADFVSQHIEFCHPETGVAGFLEETPQESTAQNSAPLSVDEDGADKYVDCPHGCGETIETAELSSHLDLHVAEDMALDDIGATSARSTPDAHGHGYDESFDDEDPLDMLESHKGGKRGMQRDSTRANTAKPPRPHSPPRTISADGIKKLGRSELGPHAHEKKMPSWLKKMLEKGGNISKQTQITSDGKFTRRETVENETDHLIPVLARLCEQDKSVQRAFFCSPKVRHICKMRREGGFCGYRNIQMMVSWLKKSGGFGHEHFPNKGPTILELQDMIESAWDMGFNSSGRVETGGIKDTRKFIGTPEAQALFMSLGIPCEARSLSERSDLRACDALYIDVAEYFRSVCSPEDETKVVQTDLPPIYFQHQGHSMTIVGFEIRDNGSANLLVFDPMFKTSPAMERLIGAFVKPSDPTRLLKAYRRGTPYLQKYKIFELLK
;
A
#
# COMPACT_ATOMS: atom_id res chain seq x y z
N MET A 1 30.74 -43.50 -13.81
CA MET A 1 30.56 -42.17 -14.42
C MET A 1 29.08 -42.03 -14.66
N THR A 2 28.39 -41.26 -13.84
CA THR A 2 26.94 -41.04 -13.94
C THR A 2 26.73 -39.72 -14.65
N ASP A 3 26.21 -39.77 -15.86
CA ASP A 3 25.83 -38.60 -16.66
C ASP A 3 24.60 -37.94 -16.02
N ASN A 4 24.77 -36.73 -15.49
CA ASN A 4 23.66 -35.88 -15.06
C ASN A 4 23.07 -35.20 -16.30
N ASN A 5 21.91 -35.65 -16.75
CA ASN A 5 21.20 -35.05 -17.88
C ASN A 5 20.42 -33.81 -17.39
N THR A 6 21.07 -32.65 -17.41
CA THR A 6 20.42 -31.34 -17.13
C THR A 6 19.65 -30.86 -18.36
N ALA A 7 18.36 -30.54 -18.21
CA ALA A 7 17.55 -29.96 -19.26
C ALA A 7 17.86 -28.46 -19.39
N SER A 8 17.90 -27.94 -20.61
CA SER A 8 18.20 -26.54 -20.90
C SER A 8 17.11 -25.88 -21.75
N CYS A 9 16.83 -24.61 -21.47
CA CYS A 9 15.94 -23.80 -22.28
C CYS A 9 16.60 -23.52 -23.65
N PRO A 10 15.90 -23.71 -24.78
CA PRO A 10 16.47 -23.49 -26.11
C PRO A 10 16.55 -22.01 -26.51
N PHE A 11 15.91 -21.11 -25.75
CA PHE A 11 15.81 -19.68 -26.08
C PHE A 11 16.68 -18.78 -25.20
N CYS A 12 17.21 -19.27 -24.08
CA CYS A 12 18.11 -18.52 -23.20
C CYS A 12 19.01 -19.46 -22.36
N PRO A 13 20.02 -18.94 -21.63
CA PRO A 13 20.98 -19.77 -20.87
C PRO A 13 20.41 -20.49 -19.63
N PHE A 14 19.10 -20.46 -19.40
CA PHE A 14 18.47 -21.09 -18.24
C PHE A 14 18.54 -22.62 -18.35
N THR A 15 19.00 -23.29 -17.30
CA THR A 15 19.06 -24.75 -17.20
C THR A 15 18.57 -25.23 -15.84
N ASP A 16 17.93 -26.39 -15.82
CA ASP A 16 17.50 -27.05 -14.59
C ASP A 16 17.59 -28.57 -14.75
N SER A 17 17.78 -29.27 -13.65
CA SER A 17 17.70 -30.74 -13.61
C SER A 17 16.29 -31.28 -13.87
N ASP A 18 15.26 -30.45 -13.65
CA ASP A 18 13.85 -30.81 -13.86
C ASP A 18 13.32 -30.25 -15.21
N ALA A 19 12.98 -31.16 -16.12
CA ALA A 19 12.48 -30.82 -17.45
C ALA A 19 11.10 -30.13 -17.43
N ASP A 20 10.28 -30.38 -16.41
CA ASP A 20 8.99 -29.71 -16.24
C ASP A 20 9.18 -28.24 -15.83
N PHE A 21 10.25 -27.95 -15.07
CA PHE A 21 10.60 -26.60 -14.68
C PHE A 21 11.16 -25.79 -15.86
N VAL A 22 11.96 -26.42 -16.72
CA VAL A 22 12.41 -25.81 -17.98
C VAL A 22 11.23 -25.55 -18.92
N SER A 23 10.25 -26.46 -18.98
CA SER A 23 9.04 -26.28 -19.80
C SER A 23 8.17 -25.12 -19.31
N GLN A 24 7.96 -24.99 -18.00
CA GLN A 24 7.26 -23.83 -17.43
C GLN A 24 8.04 -22.53 -17.69
N HIS A 25 9.36 -22.54 -17.55
CA HIS A 25 10.19 -21.39 -17.91
C HIS A 25 9.99 -20.97 -19.39
N ILE A 26 9.94 -21.93 -20.33
CA ILE A 26 9.67 -21.65 -21.75
C ILE A 26 8.29 -21.01 -21.93
N GLU A 27 7.24 -21.56 -21.32
CA GLU A 27 5.87 -21.04 -21.44
C GLU A 27 5.72 -19.61 -20.89
N PHE A 28 6.39 -19.30 -19.77
CA PHE A 28 6.27 -17.99 -19.11
C PHE A 28 7.23 -16.93 -19.64
N CYS A 29 8.41 -17.32 -20.13
CA CYS A 29 9.45 -16.37 -20.57
C CYS A 29 9.57 -16.28 -22.10
N HIS A 30 9.05 -17.25 -22.85
CA HIS A 30 9.13 -17.32 -24.32
C HIS A 30 7.77 -17.73 -24.95
N PRO A 31 6.70 -16.95 -24.76
CA PRO A 31 5.38 -17.31 -25.29
C PRO A 31 5.37 -17.35 -26.82
N GLU A 32 4.96 -18.49 -27.40
CA GLU A 32 4.91 -18.71 -28.86
C GLU A 32 3.80 -17.86 -29.52
N THR A 33 4.18 -16.88 -30.34
CA THR A 33 3.28 -16.29 -31.35
C THR A 33 3.51 -16.98 -32.69
N GLY A 34 2.56 -17.80 -33.15
CA GLY A 34 2.63 -18.45 -34.47
C GLY A 34 1.28 -19.05 -34.93
N VAL A 35 0.90 -18.72 -36.17
CA VAL A 35 -0.40 -18.90 -36.83
C VAL A 35 -0.62 -20.29 -37.45
N ALA A 36 -1.80 -20.90 -37.25
CA ALA A 36 -2.51 -21.85 -38.14
C ALA A 36 -3.85 -22.23 -37.44
N GLY A 37 -5.05 -22.36 -38.00
CA GLY A 37 -5.58 -22.40 -39.36
C GLY A 37 -6.85 -23.28 -39.35
N PHE A 38 -8.04 -22.66 -39.32
CA PHE A 38 -9.34 -23.09 -39.87
C PHE A 38 -9.92 -24.52 -39.65
N LEU A 39 -11.11 -24.64 -39.02
CA LEU A 39 -12.42 -24.88 -39.68
C LEU A 39 -13.57 -25.03 -38.67
N GLU A 40 -14.71 -24.40 -38.99
CA GLU A 40 -16.00 -24.39 -38.30
C GLU A 40 -16.76 -25.72 -38.41
N GLU A 41 -17.67 -25.98 -37.46
CA GLU A 41 -19.08 -26.34 -37.76
C GLU A 41 -19.96 -26.25 -36.49
N THR A 42 -21.08 -25.53 -36.60
CA THR A 42 -22.28 -25.55 -35.72
C THR A 42 -23.33 -26.48 -36.39
N PRO A 43 -24.48 -26.92 -35.80
CA PRO A 43 -25.41 -26.09 -35.00
C PRO A 43 -26.36 -26.79 -33.96
N GLN A 44 -27.19 -25.94 -33.31
CA GLN A 44 -28.59 -26.16 -32.84
C GLN A 44 -28.87 -27.09 -31.65
N GLU A 45 -29.92 -26.95 -30.83
CA GLU A 45 -30.91 -25.93 -30.41
C GLU A 45 -31.71 -26.65 -29.29
N SER A 46 -32.16 -25.96 -28.22
CA SER A 46 -33.50 -26.18 -27.64
C SER A 46 -33.75 -25.32 -26.40
N THR A 47 -34.99 -24.83 -26.36
CA THR A 47 -35.62 -23.88 -25.46
C THR A 47 -36.42 -24.58 -24.35
N ALA A 48 -36.41 -24.04 -23.12
CA ALA A 48 -37.53 -24.14 -22.17
C ALA A 48 -37.42 -23.10 -21.03
N GLN A 49 -38.56 -22.71 -20.50
CA GLN A 49 -38.86 -21.43 -19.82
C GLN A 49 -38.77 -21.47 -18.28
N ASN A 50 -38.49 -20.28 -17.72
CA ASN A 50 -38.95 -19.68 -16.46
C ASN A 50 -39.05 -20.50 -15.16
N SER A 51 -38.18 -20.17 -14.20
CA SER A 51 -38.56 -19.87 -12.81
C SER A 51 -37.46 -18.96 -12.23
N ALA A 52 -37.80 -17.84 -11.60
CA ALA A 52 -36.82 -16.92 -11.00
C ALA A 52 -36.30 -17.46 -9.65
N PRO A 53 -34.97 -17.55 -9.45
CA PRO A 53 -34.37 -17.60 -8.12
C PRO A 53 -33.47 -16.38 -7.87
N LEU A 54 -33.40 -16.01 -6.60
CA LEU A 54 -32.51 -15.01 -6.02
C LEU A 54 -31.08 -15.09 -6.62
N SER A 55 -30.52 -13.92 -6.90
CA SER A 55 -29.20 -13.75 -7.52
C SER A 55 -28.12 -14.55 -6.80
N VAL A 56 -27.76 -15.67 -7.40
CA VAL A 56 -26.53 -16.40 -7.12
C VAL A 56 -25.39 -15.51 -7.62
N ASP A 57 -24.55 -15.01 -6.70
CA ASP A 57 -23.34 -14.27 -7.08
C ASP A 57 -22.49 -15.17 -8.00
N GLU A 58 -22.43 -14.82 -9.29
CA GLU A 58 -21.42 -15.36 -10.19
C GLU A 58 -20.05 -15.03 -9.61
N ASP A 59 -19.29 -16.09 -9.33
CA ASP A 59 -18.02 -16.02 -8.61
C ASP A 59 -16.95 -15.33 -9.47
N GLY A 60 -16.85 -14.01 -9.28
CA GLY A 60 -16.10 -13.09 -10.11
C GLY A 60 -14.59 -13.21 -9.95
N ALA A 61 -13.96 -14.06 -10.77
CA ALA A 61 -12.54 -13.93 -11.10
C ALA A 61 -12.23 -12.61 -11.87
N ASP A 62 -13.26 -11.92 -12.37
CA ASP A 62 -13.15 -10.63 -13.06
C ASP A 62 -13.20 -9.41 -12.11
N LYS A 63 -13.23 -9.60 -10.78
CA LYS A 63 -13.29 -8.48 -9.81
C LYS A 63 -11.93 -7.88 -9.45
N TYR A 64 -10.84 -8.65 -9.59
CA TYR A 64 -9.50 -8.20 -9.20
C TYR A 64 -8.57 -8.11 -10.41
N VAL A 65 -7.71 -7.09 -10.42
CA VAL A 65 -6.75 -6.80 -11.47
C VAL A 65 -5.39 -6.47 -10.86
N ASP A 66 -4.33 -6.94 -11.52
CA ASP A 66 -2.98 -6.57 -11.12
C ASP A 66 -2.70 -5.11 -11.54
N CYS A 67 -2.04 -4.37 -10.66
CA CYS A 67 -1.70 -2.98 -10.94
C CYS A 67 -0.73 -2.91 -12.15
N PRO A 68 -1.05 -2.13 -13.20
CA PRO A 68 -0.23 -2.04 -14.41
C PRO A 68 1.13 -1.36 -14.20
N HIS A 69 1.32 -0.62 -13.09
CA HIS A 69 2.63 -0.08 -12.71
C HIS A 69 3.59 -1.17 -12.19
N GLY A 70 3.14 -2.42 -12.04
CA GLY A 70 3.97 -3.50 -11.53
C GLY A 70 4.34 -3.34 -10.06
N CYS A 71 3.54 -2.59 -9.29
CA CYS A 71 3.79 -2.37 -7.86
C CYS A 71 3.57 -3.65 -7.03
N GLY A 72 2.94 -4.68 -7.61
CA GLY A 72 2.68 -5.97 -6.99
C GLY A 72 1.34 -6.08 -6.26
N GLU A 73 0.49 -5.05 -6.31
CA GLU A 73 -0.89 -5.15 -5.78
C GLU A 73 -1.83 -5.81 -6.79
N THR A 74 -2.73 -6.61 -6.24
CA THR A 74 -3.93 -7.11 -6.91
C THR A 74 -5.13 -6.44 -6.26
N ILE A 75 -5.76 -5.50 -6.97
CA ILE A 75 -6.79 -4.59 -6.45
C ILE A 75 -8.13 -4.83 -7.12
N GLU A 76 -9.21 -4.46 -6.46
CA GLU A 76 -10.53 -4.49 -7.09
C GLU A 76 -10.58 -3.57 -8.30
N THR A 77 -11.24 -4.00 -9.37
CA THR A 77 -11.34 -3.22 -10.62
C THR A 77 -11.96 -1.85 -10.39
N ALA A 78 -12.90 -1.73 -9.45
CA ALA A 78 -13.51 -0.45 -9.06
C ALA A 78 -12.51 0.52 -8.41
N GLU A 79 -11.44 -0.01 -7.80
CA GLU A 79 -10.41 0.75 -7.08
C GLU A 79 -9.21 1.12 -7.94
N LEU A 80 -9.06 0.46 -9.11
CA LEU A 80 -7.92 0.67 -10.00
C LEU A 80 -7.70 2.15 -10.33
N SER A 81 -8.76 2.91 -10.64
CA SER A 81 -8.61 4.34 -10.96
C SER A 81 -8.02 5.14 -9.79
N SER A 82 -8.52 4.94 -8.57
CA SER A 82 -8.01 5.66 -7.40
C SER A 82 -6.62 5.21 -7.00
N HIS A 83 -6.30 3.94 -7.19
CA HIS A 83 -4.95 3.42 -6.99
C HIS A 83 -3.94 4.05 -7.97
N LEU A 84 -4.30 4.19 -9.25
CA LEU A 84 -3.46 4.84 -10.25
C LEU A 84 -3.26 6.34 -9.96
N ASP A 85 -4.30 7.04 -9.51
CA ASP A 85 -4.20 8.44 -9.10
C ASP A 85 -3.20 8.65 -7.95
N LEU A 86 -3.06 7.66 -7.06
CA LEU A 86 -2.11 7.67 -5.96
C LEU A 86 -0.67 7.40 -6.42
N HIS A 87 -0.45 6.53 -7.40
CA HIS A 87 0.86 6.42 -8.07
C HIS A 87 1.26 7.74 -8.70
N VAL A 88 0.34 8.40 -9.42
CA VAL A 88 0.59 9.72 -9.99
C VAL A 88 0.93 10.73 -8.88
N ALA A 89 0.23 10.70 -7.74
CA ALA A 89 0.55 11.59 -6.62
C ALA A 89 1.94 11.32 -6.01
N GLU A 90 2.34 10.05 -5.87
CA GLU A 90 3.66 9.63 -5.40
C GLU A 90 4.77 10.10 -6.34
N ASP A 91 4.58 9.93 -7.66
CA ASP A 91 5.53 10.33 -8.70
C ASP A 91 5.62 11.86 -8.82
N MET A 92 4.49 12.56 -8.82
CA MET A 92 4.46 14.03 -8.88
C MET A 92 5.18 14.69 -7.70
N ALA A 93 5.25 14.02 -6.55
CA ALA A 93 6.02 14.54 -5.41
C ALA A 93 7.53 14.65 -5.72
N LEU A 94 8.06 13.87 -6.65
CA LEU A 94 9.49 13.82 -6.98
C LEU A 94 10.03 15.12 -7.59
N ASP A 95 9.21 15.81 -8.38
CA ASP A 95 9.62 16.92 -9.24
C ASP A 95 9.66 18.30 -8.53
N ASP A 96 9.31 18.43 -7.23
CA ASP A 96 8.99 19.74 -6.61
C ASP A 96 10.14 20.47 -5.92
N ILE A 97 11.39 20.03 -6.05
CA ILE A 97 12.47 20.76 -5.38
C ILE A 97 13.15 21.67 -6.39
N GLY A 98 12.75 22.94 -6.34
CA GLY A 98 13.39 24.05 -7.03
C GLY A 98 14.91 24.02 -6.87
N ALA A 99 15.59 24.44 -7.93
CA ALA A 99 17.03 24.52 -8.02
C ALA A 99 17.64 25.35 -6.87
N THR A 100 18.17 24.68 -5.86
CA THR A 100 19.26 25.23 -5.04
C THR A 100 20.32 24.16 -4.87
N SER A 101 21.16 24.01 -5.90
CA SER A 101 22.51 23.50 -5.70
C SER A 101 23.27 24.58 -4.95
N ALA A 102 23.43 24.42 -3.64
CA ALA A 102 24.46 25.14 -2.91
C ALA A 102 25.81 24.61 -3.39
N ARG A 103 26.34 25.20 -4.47
CA ARG A 103 27.76 25.10 -4.80
C ARG A 103 28.52 25.90 -3.75
N SER A 104 29.17 25.20 -2.84
CA SER A 104 30.23 25.76 -2.00
C SER A 104 31.43 26.08 -2.88
N THR A 105 31.65 27.35 -3.20
CA THR A 105 32.95 27.85 -3.68
C THR A 105 33.63 28.57 -2.52
N PRO A 106 34.87 28.22 -2.15
CA PRO A 106 35.71 29.11 -1.38
C PRO A 106 36.42 30.07 -2.34
N ASP A 107 36.20 31.36 -2.14
CA ASP A 107 37.02 32.42 -2.70
C ASP A 107 38.46 32.33 -2.15
N ALA A 108 39.44 32.37 -3.05
CA ALA A 108 40.80 32.83 -2.74
C ALA A 108 41.37 33.55 -3.98
N HIS A 109 41.71 34.81 -3.79
CA HIS A 109 42.27 35.73 -4.78
C HIS A 109 43.70 35.36 -5.20
N GLY A 110 44.05 35.64 -6.46
CA GLY A 110 45.44 35.69 -6.95
C GLY A 110 45.54 36.23 -8.37
N HIS A 111 46.08 37.45 -8.50
CA HIS A 111 46.28 38.22 -9.73
C HIS A 111 47.37 37.66 -10.67
N GLY A 112 47.24 37.93 -11.98
CA GLY A 112 48.38 38.03 -12.92
C GLY A 112 48.00 37.97 -14.41
N TYR A 113 48.10 39.11 -15.11
CA TYR A 113 48.45 39.38 -16.53
C TYR A 113 48.68 38.16 -17.49
N ASP A 114 48.30 38.15 -18.78
CA ASP A 114 48.68 39.04 -19.88
C ASP A 114 47.94 38.65 -21.20
N GLU A 115 47.95 39.56 -22.17
CA GLU A 115 47.53 39.55 -23.60
C GLU A 115 47.99 38.31 -24.43
N SER A 116 47.58 37.95 -25.65
CA SER A 116 46.71 38.44 -26.75
C SER A 116 46.72 37.38 -27.89
N PHE A 117 45.63 37.34 -28.69
CA PHE A 117 45.56 37.12 -30.16
C PHE A 117 45.88 35.76 -30.84
N ASP A 118 44.82 35.29 -31.54
CA ASP A 118 44.69 34.71 -32.88
C ASP A 118 45.31 33.33 -33.28
N ASP A 119 44.37 32.43 -33.60
CA ASP A 119 44.10 31.81 -34.91
C ASP A 119 44.27 30.29 -35.13
N GLU A 120 43.34 29.79 -35.97
CA GLU A 120 43.29 28.52 -36.72
C GLU A 120 42.75 27.23 -36.04
N ASP A 121 41.49 26.92 -36.40
CA ASP A 121 40.85 25.59 -36.58
C ASP A 121 41.61 24.77 -37.69
N PRO A 122 41.31 23.48 -38.06
CA PRO A 122 40.12 22.68 -37.75
C PRO A 122 40.35 21.16 -37.50
N LEU A 123 39.21 20.48 -37.25
CA LEU A 123 38.80 19.10 -37.63
C LEU A 123 38.50 18.18 -36.43
N ASP A 124 37.39 17.46 -36.34
CA ASP A 124 36.10 17.46 -37.05
C ASP A 124 35.19 16.45 -36.31
N MET A 125 33.88 16.60 -36.52
CA MET A 125 32.82 15.58 -36.39
C MET A 125 32.39 15.07 -35.00
N LEU A 126 31.11 14.99 -34.64
CA LEU A 126 29.86 15.48 -35.22
C LEU A 126 28.75 15.18 -34.19
N GLU A 127 27.91 16.19 -33.93
CA GLU A 127 26.44 16.25 -33.76
C GLU A 127 25.63 15.06 -33.23
N SER A 128 24.40 15.21 -32.75
CA SER A 128 23.60 16.29 -32.14
C SER A 128 22.25 15.63 -31.90
N HIS A 129 21.70 15.73 -30.70
CA HIS A 129 20.28 15.48 -30.48
C HIS A 129 19.48 16.76 -30.78
N LYS A 130 18.55 16.69 -31.73
CA LYS A 130 17.42 17.61 -31.82
C LYS A 130 16.12 16.84 -31.78
N GLY A 131 15.23 17.34 -30.92
CA GLY A 131 13.96 16.72 -30.58
C GLY A 131 12.86 16.89 -31.64
N GLY A 132 11.71 16.32 -31.32
CA GLY A 132 10.48 16.47 -32.07
C GLY A 132 9.26 16.15 -31.20
N LYS A 133 8.37 17.14 -31.06
CA LYS A 133 7.00 16.99 -30.56
C LYS A 133 6.14 16.21 -31.57
N ARG A 134 5.22 15.37 -31.08
CA ARG A 134 3.90 14.96 -31.62
C ARG A 134 3.36 13.90 -30.62
N GLY A 135 2.21 14.06 -29.96
CA GLY A 135 0.86 14.17 -30.52
C GLY A 135 0.37 12.77 -30.88
N MET A 136 -0.35 12.07 -29.98
CA MET A 136 -0.91 10.75 -30.29
C MET A 136 -2.41 10.72 -30.00
N GLN A 137 -3.16 10.42 -31.06
CA GLN A 137 -4.61 10.31 -31.13
C GLN A 137 -5.13 9.11 -30.31
N ARG A 138 -6.36 9.28 -29.83
CA ARG A 138 -7.27 8.19 -29.45
C ARG A 138 -7.50 7.30 -30.66
N ASP A 139 -7.35 5.99 -30.48
CA ASP A 139 -8.07 5.01 -31.29
C ASP A 139 -8.65 3.91 -30.40
N SER A 140 -9.96 3.73 -30.55
CA SER A 140 -10.79 2.78 -29.81
C SER A 140 -11.04 1.58 -30.71
N THR A 141 -10.39 0.45 -30.46
CA THR A 141 -10.76 -0.84 -31.06
C THR A 141 -10.82 -1.93 -29.99
N ARG A 142 -12.05 -2.33 -29.71
CA ARG A 142 -12.46 -3.37 -28.76
C ARG A 142 -12.26 -4.73 -29.43
N ALA A 143 -11.31 -5.52 -28.97
CA ALA A 143 -11.14 -6.92 -29.34
C ALA A 143 -11.54 -7.81 -28.14
N ASN A 144 -12.70 -8.46 -28.26
CA ASN A 144 -13.14 -9.51 -27.32
C ASN A 144 -12.32 -10.78 -27.60
N THR A 145 -11.49 -11.21 -26.65
CA THR A 145 -10.88 -12.55 -26.65
C THR A 145 -11.46 -13.37 -25.50
N ALA A 146 -12.09 -14.50 -25.85
CA ALA A 146 -12.69 -15.42 -24.89
C ALA A 146 -11.59 -16.14 -24.09
N LYS A 147 -11.70 -16.10 -22.75
CA LYS A 147 -10.81 -16.81 -21.81
C LYS A 147 -11.16 -18.32 -21.77
N PRO A 148 -10.19 -19.23 -21.54
CA PRO A 148 -10.46 -20.65 -21.35
C PRO A 148 -11.19 -20.91 -20.01
N PRO A 149 -11.94 -22.02 -19.88
CA PRO A 149 -12.75 -22.29 -18.69
C PRO A 149 -11.85 -22.61 -17.49
N ARG A 150 -12.00 -21.83 -16.42
CA ARG A 150 -11.26 -21.98 -15.16
C ARG A 150 -12.02 -22.92 -14.21
N PRO A 151 -11.32 -23.68 -13.35
CA PRO A 151 -11.95 -24.63 -12.44
C PRO A 151 -12.94 -23.92 -11.52
N HIS A 152 -14.17 -24.43 -11.47
CA HIS A 152 -15.25 -23.91 -10.63
C HIS A 152 -14.83 -23.86 -9.16
N SER A 153 -15.15 -22.76 -8.49
CA SER A 153 -14.94 -22.61 -7.06
C SER A 153 -15.77 -23.64 -6.29
N PRO A 154 -15.20 -24.26 -5.24
CA PRO A 154 -15.94 -25.21 -4.44
C PRO A 154 -17.15 -24.53 -3.78
N PRO A 155 -18.31 -25.22 -3.68
CA PRO A 155 -19.52 -24.66 -3.10
C PRO A 155 -19.29 -24.21 -1.65
N ARG A 156 -19.96 -23.12 -1.25
CA ARG A 156 -19.85 -22.54 0.10
C ARG A 156 -20.25 -23.58 1.15
N THR A 157 -19.26 -24.11 1.88
CA THR A 157 -19.47 -25.08 2.95
C THR A 157 -19.93 -24.38 4.23
N ILE A 158 -21.08 -24.80 4.78
CA ILE A 158 -21.57 -24.37 6.08
C ILE A 158 -20.93 -25.29 7.14
N SER A 159 -20.30 -24.72 8.16
CA SER A 159 -19.74 -25.52 9.27
C SER A 159 -20.86 -26.11 10.15
N ALA A 160 -20.51 -27.09 10.98
CA ALA A 160 -21.46 -27.72 11.91
C ALA A 160 -22.19 -26.71 12.83
N ASP A 161 -21.54 -25.56 13.09
CA ASP A 161 -22.06 -24.48 13.93
C ASP A 161 -22.84 -23.40 13.15
N GLY A 162 -23.12 -23.62 11.85
CA GLY A 162 -23.86 -22.67 11.01
C GLY A 162 -23.03 -21.48 10.49
N ILE A 163 -21.76 -21.38 10.87
CA ILE A 163 -20.84 -20.32 10.42
C ILE A 163 -20.43 -20.60 8.97
N LYS A 164 -20.58 -19.58 8.11
CA LYS A 164 -20.25 -19.65 6.68
C LYS A 164 -18.81 -19.22 6.45
N LYS A 165 -18.09 -19.96 5.59
CA LYS A 165 -16.76 -19.58 5.14
C LYS A 165 -16.84 -18.34 4.22
N LEU A 166 -15.93 -17.40 4.42
CA LEU A 166 -15.79 -16.19 3.62
C LEU A 166 -15.19 -16.49 2.24
N GLY A 167 -15.43 -15.58 1.31
CA GLY A 167 -15.04 -15.72 -0.09
C GLY A 167 -13.94 -14.76 -0.53
N ARG A 168 -13.80 -14.61 -1.84
CA ARG A 168 -12.82 -13.69 -2.46
C ARG A 168 -13.11 -12.22 -2.15
N SER A 169 -14.36 -11.84 -1.88
CA SER A 169 -14.75 -10.46 -1.56
C SER A 169 -14.19 -9.98 -0.23
N GLU A 170 -14.04 -10.88 0.75
CA GLU A 170 -13.53 -10.52 2.08
C GLU A 170 -12.05 -10.92 2.25
N LEU A 171 -11.65 -12.10 1.76
CA LEU A 171 -10.30 -12.64 1.95
C LEU A 171 -9.34 -12.30 0.80
N GLY A 172 -9.81 -11.56 -0.20
CA GLY A 172 -9.04 -11.17 -1.38
C GLY A 172 -8.81 -12.29 -2.40
N PRO A 173 -7.94 -12.08 -3.39
CA PRO A 173 -7.73 -13.01 -4.51
C PRO A 173 -7.21 -14.40 -4.08
N HIS A 174 -6.63 -14.48 -2.89
CA HIS A 174 -6.05 -15.70 -2.32
C HIS A 174 -6.93 -16.37 -1.25
N ALA A 175 -8.24 -16.08 -1.22
CA ALA A 175 -9.21 -16.61 -0.26
C ALA A 175 -9.16 -18.13 -0.02
N HIS A 176 -8.82 -18.90 -1.05
CA HIS A 176 -8.79 -20.37 -1.00
C HIS A 176 -7.38 -20.95 -0.98
N GLU A 177 -6.36 -20.11 -0.86
CA GLU A 177 -4.97 -20.54 -0.75
C GLU A 177 -4.76 -21.32 0.55
N LYS A 178 -4.11 -22.49 0.43
CA LYS A 178 -3.67 -23.29 1.58
C LYS A 178 -2.33 -22.84 2.13
N LYS A 179 -1.43 -22.40 1.24
CA LYS A 179 -0.08 -21.94 1.58
C LYS A 179 0.43 -21.00 0.49
N MET A 180 1.09 -19.93 0.90
CA MET A 180 1.73 -18.96 0.03
C MET A 180 3.00 -19.54 -0.60
N PRO A 181 3.46 -18.96 -1.73
CA PRO A 181 4.72 -19.36 -2.34
C PRO A 181 5.91 -19.26 -1.39
N SER A 182 6.84 -20.22 -1.47
CA SER A 182 8.01 -20.30 -0.57
C SER A 182 8.93 -19.08 -0.66
N TRP A 183 9.07 -18.48 -1.84
CA TRP A 183 9.85 -17.26 -2.03
C TRP A 183 9.25 -16.07 -1.26
N LEU A 184 7.92 -15.96 -1.24
CA LEU A 184 7.20 -14.90 -0.53
C LEU A 184 7.33 -15.10 0.97
N LYS A 185 7.14 -16.34 1.45
CA LYS A 185 7.36 -16.68 2.86
C LYS A 185 8.78 -16.29 3.31
N LYS A 186 9.82 -16.70 2.57
CA LYS A 186 11.22 -16.33 2.87
C LYS A 186 11.46 -14.82 2.88
N MET A 187 10.79 -14.08 1.99
CA MET A 187 10.87 -12.62 1.96
C MET A 187 10.21 -12.00 3.21
N LEU A 188 9.05 -12.49 3.63
CA LEU A 188 8.36 -12.04 4.84
C LEU A 188 9.15 -12.37 6.12
N GLU A 189 9.80 -13.54 6.18
CA GLU A 189 10.71 -13.94 7.28
C GLU A 189 11.94 -13.02 7.34
N LYS A 190 12.53 -12.68 6.19
CA LYS A 190 13.68 -11.79 6.12
C LYS A 190 13.34 -10.35 6.50
N GLY A 191 12.15 -9.88 6.11
CA GLY A 191 11.73 -8.49 6.26
C GLY A 191 12.45 -7.52 5.32
N GLY A 192 12.21 -6.22 5.54
CA GLY A 192 12.79 -5.15 4.73
C GLY A 192 14.31 -5.08 4.84
N ASN A 193 14.99 -4.67 3.77
CA ASN A 193 16.44 -4.54 3.79
C ASN A 193 16.86 -3.44 4.78
N ILE A 194 17.81 -3.77 5.66
CA ILE A 194 18.33 -2.85 6.67
C ILE A 194 19.57 -2.16 6.11
N SER A 195 19.50 -0.84 5.98
CA SER A 195 20.64 0.01 5.65
C SER A 195 21.19 0.66 6.93
N LYS A 196 22.51 0.75 7.05
CA LYS A 196 23.17 1.38 8.20
C LYS A 196 23.96 2.58 7.70
N GLN A 197 23.54 3.78 8.09
CA GLN A 197 24.23 5.02 7.74
C GLN A 197 24.84 5.65 8.99
N THR A 198 26.07 6.15 8.86
CA THR A 198 26.72 6.93 9.92
C THR A 198 26.46 8.40 9.64
N GLN A 199 25.78 9.08 10.56
CA GLN A 199 25.50 10.50 10.48
C GLN A 199 26.30 11.26 11.53
N ILE A 200 26.92 12.37 11.14
CA ILE A 200 27.54 13.31 12.07
C ILE A 200 26.41 14.18 12.64
N THR A 201 26.20 14.13 13.95
CA THR A 201 25.26 14.99 14.65
C THR A 201 25.81 16.42 14.75
N SER A 202 24.95 17.38 15.06
CA SER A 202 25.32 18.79 15.19
C SER A 202 26.39 19.05 16.27
N ASP A 203 26.57 18.13 17.23
CA ASP A 203 27.63 18.15 18.24
C ASP A 203 28.92 17.45 17.79
N GLY A 204 29.04 17.09 16.50
CA GLY A 204 30.23 16.45 15.92
C GLY A 204 30.40 14.96 16.23
N LYS A 205 29.42 14.33 16.89
CA LYS A 205 29.46 12.89 17.19
C LYS A 205 28.95 12.06 16.02
N PHE A 206 29.47 10.84 15.90
CA PHE A 206 28.95 9.88 14.94
C PHE A 206 27.79 9.11 15.56
N THR A 207 26.62 9.18 14.95
CA THR A 207 25.48 8.33 15.29
C THR A 207 25.24 7.35 14.16
N ARG A 208 25.05 6.08 14.51
CA ARG A 208 24.68 5.04 13.54
C ARG A 208 23.16 4.99 13.47
N ARG A 209 22.60 5.39 12.34
CA ARG A 209 21.18 5.29 12.05
C ARG A 209 20.93 4.03 11.24
N GLU A 210 20.10 3.15 11.75
CA GLU A 210 19.56 2.03 10.99
C GLU A 210 18.24 2.47 10.34
N THR A 211 18.10 2.22 9.05
CA THR A 211 16.87 2.44 8.29
C THR A 211 16.42 1.12 7.69
N VAL A 212 15.11 0.91 7.63
CA VAL A 212 14.50 -0.28 7.02
C VAL A 212 13.78 0.18 5.77
N GLU A 213 14.03 -0.48 4.63
CA GLU A 213 13.57 -0.05 3.31
C GLU A 213 12.06 0.28 3.23
N ASN A 214 11.23 -0.45 3.98
CA ASN A 214 9.77 -0.32 3.94
C ASN A 214 9.21 0.46 5.14
N GLU A 215 10.06 1.18 5.87
CA GLU A 215 9.68 1.91 7.07
C GLU A 215 10.13 3.37 7.02
N THR A 216 9.28 4.28 7.50
CA THR A 216 9.61 5.70 7.61
C THR A 216 9.18 6.25 8.96
N ASP A 217 10.15 6.72 9.74
CA ASP A 217 9.93 7.42 11.01
C ASP A 217 9.75 8.92 10.81
N HIS A 218 9.05 9.57 11.74
CA HIS A 218 8.88 11.02 11.81
C HIS A 218 8.13 11.66 10.61
N LEU A 219 7.29 10.88 9.94
CA LEU A 219 6.48 11.39 8.83
C LEU A 219 5.30 12.27 9.29
N ILE A 220 4.70 11.97 10.46
CA ILE A 220 3.61 12.80 11.03
C ILE A 220 4.04 14.27 11.24
N PRO A 221 5.19 14.56 11.89
CA PRO A 221 5.71 15.93 11.97
C PRO A 221 5.91 16.62 10.62
N VAL A 222 6.26 15.88 9.56
CA VAL A 222 6.35 16.44 8.21
C VAL A 222 4.95 16.83 7.72
N LEU A 223 3.98 15.92 7.81
CA LEU A 223 2.59 16.18 7.41
C LEU A 223 1.99 17.38 8.18
N ALA A 224 2.23 17.46 9.49
CA ALA A 224 1.80 18.58 10.33
C ALA A 224 2.34 19.92 9.82
N ARG A 225 3.64 20.01 9.50
CA ARG A 225 4.24 21.22 8.93
C ARG A 225 3.71 21.55 7.53
N LEU A 226 3.41 20.55 6.71
CA LEU A 226 2.82 20.77 5.38
C LEU A 226 1.39 21.31 5.51
N CYS A 227 0.57 20.77 6.42
CA CYS A 227 -0.76 21.29 6.72
C CYS A 227 -0.71 22.72 7.28
N GLU A 228 0.28 23.04 8.11
CA GLU A 228 0.52 24.41 8.59
C GLU A 228 0.78 25.39 7.43
N GLN A 229 1.53 24.95 6.41
CA GLN A 229 1.90 25.74 5.25
C GLN A 229 0.82 25.82 4.16
N ASP A 230 -0.05 24.80 4.07
CA ASP A 230 -1.18 24.79 3.15
C ASP A 230 -2.23 25.82 3.60
N LYS A 231 -2.41 26.86 2.78
CA LYS A 231 -3.33 27.97 3.09
C LYS A 231 -4.79 27.56 3.08
N SER A 232 -5.14 26.45 2.44
CA SER A 232 -6.51 25.96 2.36
C SER A 232 -6.92 25.09 3.54
N VAL A 233 -5.97 24.75 4.42
CA VAL A 233 -6.23 24.05 5.68
C VAL A 233 -6.61 25.08 6.73
N GLN A 234 -7.82 24.95 7.25
CA GLN A 234 -8.32 25.76 8.36
C GLN A 234 -7.76 25.23 9.68
N ARG A 235 -7.87 23.90 9.88
CA ARG A 235 -7.39 23.23 11.09
C ARG A 235 -7.02 21.78 10.81
N ALA A 236 -5.99 21.25 11.45
CA ALA A 236 -5.60 19.85 11.36
C ALA A 236 -5.22 19.28 12.72
N PHE A 237 -5.54 18.00 12.93
CA PHE A 237 -5.26 17.24 14.13
C PHE A 237 -4.51 15.97 13.75
N PHE A 238 -3.50 15.62 14.53
CA PHE A 238 -2.69 14.43 14.31
C PHE A 238 -2.61 13.57 15.56
N CYS A 239 -2.48 12.26 15.35
CA CYS A 239 -2.13 11.32 16.41
C CYS A 239 -0.65 11.50 16.81
N SER A 240 -0.19 10.68 17.74
CA SER A 240 1.17 10.74 18.26
C SER A 240 2.22 10.68 17.15
N PRO A 241 3.25 11.55 17.16
CA PRO A 241 4.33 11.54 16.16
C PRO A 241 5.21 10.27 16.22
N LYS A 242 4.96 9.40 17.20
CA LYS A 242 5.66 8.13 17.40
C LYS A 242 5.27 7.07 16.36
N VAL A 243 4.13 7.21 15.68
CA VAL A 243 3.73 6.25 14.64
C VAL A 243 4.77 6.23 13.51
N ARG A 244 5.20 5.03 13.16
CA ARG A 244 6.05 4.76 12.00
C ARG A 244 5.17 4.41 10.82
N HIS A 245 5.44 5.01 9.66
CA HIS A 245 4.83 4.54 8.41
C HIS A 245 5.48 3.22 7.99
N ILE A 246 4.69 2.18 7.77
CA ILE A 246 5.19 0.87 7.33
C ILE A 246 4.42 0.47 6.08
N CYS A 247 5.12 0.45 4.96
CA CYS A 247 4.57 0.08 3.67
C CYS A 247 4.98 -1.36 3.30
N LYS A 248 4.41 -1.85 2.21
CA LYS A 248 4.75 -3.15 1.63
C LYS A 248 6.18 -3.19 1.10
N MET A 249 6.74 -4.40 1.02
CA MET A 249 7.96 -4.67 0.26
C MET A 249 7.65 -4.84 -1.23
N ARG A 250 8.68 -4.73 -2.08
CA ARG A 250 8.54 -4.91 -3.52
C ARG A 250 8.04 -6.33 -3.83
N ARG A 251 6.96 -6.45 -4.63
CA ARG A 251 6.31 -7.72 -5.01
C ARG A 251 5.68 -8.50 -3.84
N GLU A 252 5.42 -7.86 -2.71
CA GLU A 252 4.80 -8.49 -1.54
C GLU A 252 3.32 -8.88 -1.77
N GLY A 253 2.54 -7.96 -2.33
CA GLY A 253 1.09 -8.11 -2.50
C GLY A 253 0.30 -7.65 -1.28
N GLY A 254 -1.00 -8.01 -1.27
CA GLY A 254 -1.99 -7.46 -0.34
C GLY A 254 -1.88 -8.02 1.08
N PHE A 255 -1.08 -7.36 1.91
CA PHE A 255 -0.99 -7.58 3.37
C PHE A 255 -1.33 -6.30 4.16
N CYS A 256 -2.15 -5.41 3.58
CA CYS A 256 -2.46 -4.10 4.15
C CYS A 256 -2.93 -4.17 5.61
N GLY A 257 -3.86 -5.07 5.95
CA GLY A 257 -4.34 -5.25 7.32
C GLY A 257 -3.21 -5.57 8.32
N TYR A 258 -2.26 -6.42 7.95
CA TYR A 258 -1.11 -6.74 8.79
C TYR A 258 -0.16 -5.55 8.91
N ARG A 259 0.10 -4.81 7.83
CA ARG A 259 0.92 -3.59 7.86
C ARG A 259 0.32 -2.50 8.74
N ASN A 260 -1.00 -2.33 8.73
CA ASN A 260 -1.72 -1.42 9.61
C ASN A 260 -1.57 -1.83 11.09
N ILE A 261 -1.68 -3.12 11.41
CA ILE A 261 -1.37 -3.62 12.77
C ILE A 261 0.08 -3.28 13.14
N GLN A 262 1.06 -3.50 12.26
CA GLN A 262 2.46 -3.13 12.53
C GLN A 262 2.62 -1.63 12.81
N MET A 263 1.88 -0.76 12.10
CA MET A 263 1.89 0.68 12.36
C MET A 263 1.31 1.02 13.73
N MET A 264 0.20 0.40 14.15
CA MET A 264 -0.34 0.57 15.51
C MET A 264 0.63 0.08 16.58
N VAL A 265 1.24 -1.09 16.38
CA VAL A 265 2.26 -1.65 17.29
C VAL A 265 3.49 -0.75 17.37
N SER A 266 3.88 -0.09 16.28
CA SER A 266 5.01 0.84 16.27
C SER A 266 4.80 2.02 17.23
N TRP A 267 3.57 2.54 17.29
CA TRP A 267 3.17 3.55 18.26
C TRP A 267 3.20 2.98 19.66
N LEU A 268 2.51 1.86 19.89
CA LEU A 268 2.37 1.25 21.22
C LEU A 268 3.74 1.05 21.88
N LYS A 269 4.70 0.52 21.12
CA LYS A 269 6.06 0.28 21.58
C LYS A 269 6.85 1.54 21.88
N LYS A 270 6.81 2.55 21.01
CA LYS A 270 7.51 3.82 21.24
C LYS A 270 6.86 4.66 22.34
N SER A 271 5.58 4.44 22.58
CA SER A 271 4.83 5.08 23.67
C SER A 271 5.02 4.36 25.01
N GLY A 272 5.53 3.12 25.02
CA GLY A 272 5.57 2.28 26.21
C GLY A 272 4.15 1.97 26.72
N GLY A 273 3.18 1.84 25.81
CA GLY A 273 1.79 1.57 26.14
C GLY A 273 1.59 0.14 26.66
N PHE A 274 0.53 -0.08 27.42
CA PHE A 274 0.23 -1.40 28.00
C PHE A 274 0.26 -2.53 26.96
N GLY A 275 0.86 -3.68 27.30
CA GLY A 275 0.95 -4.86 26.44
C GLY A 275 2.00 -4.78 25.33
N HIS A 276 2.79 -3.69 25.25
CA HIS A 276 3.84 -3.54 24.24
C HIS A 276 4.95 -4.61 24.32
N GLU A 277 5.14 -5.18 25.51
CA GLU A 277 6.11 -6.22 25.83
C GLU A 277 5.83 -7.56 25.16
N HIS A 278 4.57 -7.79 24.74
CA HIS A 278 4.19 -8.99 23.99
C HIS A 278 4.73 -8.99 22.56
N PHE A 279 5.17 -7.83 22.04
CA PHE A 279 5.69 -7.72 20.69
C PHE A 279 7.22 -7.79 20.66
N PRO A 280 7.82 -8.45 19.65
CA PRO A 280 9.27 -8.51 19.49
C PRO A 280 9.92 -7.13 19.43
N ASN A 281 11.17 -6.97 19.86
CA ASN A 281 11.87 -5.66 19.89
C ASN A 281 11.92 -4.92 18.56
N LYS A 282 11.90 -5.60 17.42
CA LYS A 282 11.83 -4.98 16.08
C LYS A 282 10.40 -4.74 15.55
N GLY A 283 9.39 -5.17 16.31
CA GLY A 283 8.00 -5.28 15.86
C GLY A 283 7.73 -6.68 15.28
N PRO A 284 6.46 -7.11 15.23
CA PRO A 284 6.10 -8.41 14.71
C PRO A 284 6.16 -8.41 13.17
N THR A 285 6.63 -9.52 12.60
CA THR A 285 6.52 -9.82 11.16
C THR A 285 5.08 -10.18 10.79
N ILE A 286 4.77 -10.23 9.49
CA ILE A 286 3.44 -10.67 9.01
C ILE A 286 3.14 -12.10 9.47
N LEU A 287 4.14 -13.00 9.43
CA LEU A 287 3.96 -14.40 9.84
C LEU A 287 3.74 -14.53 11.35
N GLU A 288 4.48 -13.76 12.16
CA GLU A 288 4.23 -13.69 13.60
C GLU A 288 2.83 -13.14 13.90
N LEU A 289 2.37 -12.12 13.17
CA LEU A 289 1.00 -11.62 13.32
C LEU A 289 -0.04 -12.69 12.98
N GLN A 290 0.16 -13.49 11.92
CA GLN A 290 -0.73 -14.62 11.61
C GLN A 290 -0.77 -15.63 12.77
N ASP A 291 0.39 -15.96 13.34
CA ASP A 291 0.47 -16.86 14.48
C ASP A 291 -0.24 -16.31 15.72
N MET A 292 -0.06 -15.01 16.00
CA MET A 292 -0.66 -14.35 17.16
C MET A 292 -2.19 -14.22 17.01
N ILE A 293 -2.69 -13.87 15.82
CA ILE A 293 -4.13 -13.81 15.54
C ILE A 293 -4.77 -15.19 15.66
N GLU A 294 -4.14 -16.22 15.10
CA GLU A 294 -4.64 -17.59 15.25
C GLU A 294 -4.63 -18.07 16.69
N SER A 295 -3.63 -17.67 17.48
CA SER A 295 -3.58 -17.94 18.93
C SER A 295 -4.70 -17.19 19.67
N ALA A 296 -5.06 -15.97 19.24
CA ALA A 296 -6.19 -15.23 19.77
C ALA A 296 -7.53 -15.96 19.58
N TRP A 297 -7.72 -16.56 18.39
CA TRP A 297 -8.87 -17.41 18.13
C TRP A 297 -8.91 -18.65 19.02
N ASP A 298 -7.76 -19.28 19.24
CA ASP A 298 -7.64 -20.45 20.13
C ASP A 298 -7.93 -20.09 21.60
N MET A 299 -7.69 -18.84 22.00
CA MET A 299 -8.09 -18.27 23.29
C MET A 299 -9.56 -17.83 23.37
N GLY A 300 -10.32 -17.93 22.26
CA GLY A 300 -11.74 -17.61 22.21
C GLY A 300 -12.10 -16.19 21.78
N PHE A 301 -11.12 -15.33 21.45
CA PHE A 301 -11.38 -13.97 20.94
C PHE A 301 -11.72 -14.04 19.46
N ASN A 302 -12.88 -13.53 19.04
CA ASN A 302 -13.36 -13.56 17.64
C ASN A 302 -13.11 -14.91 16.94
N SER A 303 -13.32 -16.01 17.66
CA SER A 303 -12.91 -17.36 17.24
C SER A 303 -13.60 -17.86 15.98
N SER A 304 -14.74 -17.27 15.59
CA SER A 304 -15.40 -17.54 14.31
C SER A 304 -14.48 -17.25 13.13
N GLY A 305 -13.54 -16.30 13.27
CA GLY A 305 -12.53 -15.97 12.26
C GLY A 305 -11.73 -17.19 11.79
N ARG A 306 -11.47 -18.17 12.66
CA ARG A 306 -10.78 -19.42 12.27
C ARG A 306 -11.58 -20.21 11.23
N VAL A 307 -12.90 -20.30 11.40
CA VAL A 307 -13.81 -21.02 10.51
C VAL A 307 -14.09 -20.19 9.26
N GLU A 308 -14.39 -18.91 9.44
CA GLU A 308 -14.68 -17.94 8.38
C GLU A 308 -13.54 -17.85 7.36
N THR A 309 -12.29 -17.78 7.82
CA THR A 309 -11.10 -17.71 6.95
C THR A 309 -10.59 -19.10 6.52
N GLY A 310 -10.91 -20.14 7.29
CA GLY A 310 -10.27 -21.45 7.21
C GLY A 310 -8.79 -21.42 7.57
N GLY A 311 -8.39 -20.56 8.51
CA GLY A 311 -7.00 -20.30 8.93
C GLY A 311 -6.28 -19.30 8.02
N ILE A 312 -5.36 -18.53 8.58
CA ILE A 312 -4.60 -17.48 7.88
C ILE A 312 -3.10 -17.75 7.84
N LYS A 313 -2.58 -18.64 8.70
CA LYS A 313 -1.15 -18.98 8.74
C LYS A 313 -0.59 -19.40 7.40
N ASP A 314 0.56 -18.85 7.07
CA ASP A 314 1.27 -19.08 5.81
C ASP A 314 0.40 -18.79 4.56
N THR A 315 -0.64 -17.94 4.63
CA THR A 315 -1.48 -17.59 3.47
C THR A 315 -1.39 -16.10 3.14
N ARG A 316 -1.84 -15.72 1.93
CA ARG A 316 -2.01 -14.33 1.50
C ARG A 316 -3.44 -13.79 1.71
N LYS A 317 -4.20 -14.40 2.63
CA LYS A 317 -5.58 -13.97 2.89
C LYS A 317 -5.57 -12.60 3.56
N PHE A 318 -6.46 -11.74 3.08
CA PHE A 318 -6.72 -10.46 3.71
C PHE A 318 -7.32 -10.69 5.10
N ILE A 319 -7.06 -9.73 5.98
CA ILE A 319 -7.62 -9.64 7.33
C ILE A 319 -8.25 -8.26 7.48
N GLY A 320 -9.17 -8.13 8.43
CA GLY A 320 -9.85 -6.87 8.72
C GLY A 320 -9.81 -6.50 10.20
N THR A 321 -10.74 -5.64 10.57
CA THR A 321 -10.95 -5.17 11.94
C THR A 321 -11.15 -6.33 12.94
N PRO A 322 -11.90 -7.41 12.64
CA PRO A 322 -12.07 -8.53 13.58
C PRO A 322 -10.77 -9.22 13.98
N GLU A 323 -9.84 -9.44 13.04
CA GLU A 323 -8.53 -10.04 13.35
C GLU A 323 -7.65 -9.12 14.17
N ALA A 324 -7.61 -7.83 13.82
CA ALA A 324 -6.85 -6.83 14.56
C ALA A 324 -7.38 -6.72 16.01
N GLN A 325 -8.70 -6.68 16.18
CA GLN A 325 -9.34 -6.66 17.50
C GLN A 325 -9.03 -7.93 18.30
N ALA A 326 -9.13 -9.12 17.68
CA ALA A 326 -8.81 -10.39 18.33
C ALA A 326 -7.39 -10.37 18.89
N LEU A 327 -6.43 -9.94 18.06
CA LEU A 327 -5.03 -9.80 18.45
C LEU A 327 -4.87 -8.89 19.68
N PHE A 328 -5.31 -7.64 19.60
CA PHE A 328 -5.10 -6.67 20.68
C PHE A 328 -5.81 -7.09 21.97
N MET A 329 -7.07 -7.52 21.90
CA MET A 329 -7.82 -7.98 23.07
C MET A 329 -7.17 -9.20 23.73
N SER A 330 -6.63 -10.14 22.95
CA SER A 330 -5.96 -11.33 23.49
C SER A 330 -4.68 -11.02 24.25
N LEU A 331 -4.03 -9.89 23.93
CA LEU A 331 -2.85 -9.38 24.62
C LEU A 331 -3.22 -8.43 25.77
N GLY A 332 -4.51 -8.30 26.11
CA GLY A 332 -4.99 -7.38 27.14
C GLY A 332 -4.93 -5.90 26.74
N ILE A 333 -4.67 -5.59 25.46
CA ILE A 333 -4.59 -4.22 24.96
C ILE A 333 -6.01 -3.72 24.71
N PRO A 334 -6.50 -2.70 25.44
CA PRO A 334 -7.83 -2.17 25.22
C PRO A 334 -7.97 -1.59 23.82
N CYS A 335 -9.03 -1.98 23.12
CA CYS A 335 -9.39 -1.41 21.83
C CYS A 335 -10.92 -1.46 21.62
N GLU A 336 -11.43 -0.52 20.84
CA GLU A 336 -12.85 -0.44 20.47
C GLU A 336 -13.00 -0.58 18.95
N ALA A 337 -13.72 -1.62 18.52
CA ALA A 337 -14.12 -1.77 17.12
C ALA A 337 -15.47 -1.09 16.88
N ARG A 338 -15.56 -0.29 15.82
CA ARG A 338 -16.79 0.42 15.44
C ARG A 338 -17.07 0.24 13.96
N SER A 339 -18.29 -0.19 13.63
CA SER A 339 -18.79 -0.28 12.26
C SER A 339 -19.69 0.92 11.96
N LEU A 340 -19.40 1.62 10.87
CA LEU A 340 -20.08 2.83 10.43
C LEU A 340 -20.70 2.57 9.05
N SER A 341 -22.01 2.38 9.04
CA SER A 341 -22.78 2.10 7.82
C SER A 341 -23.68 3.26 7.42
N GLU A 342 -24.03 3.30 6.13
CA GLU A 342 -25.00 4.26 5.61
C GLU A 342 -26.38 4.05 6.27
N ARG A 343 -26.96 5.16 6.73
CA ARG A 343 -28.30 5.23 7.31
C ARG A 343 -29.17 6.14 6.45
N SER A 344 -30.49 6.06 6.63
CA SER A 344 -31.47 6.86 5.86
C SER A 344 -31.22 8.37 5.95
N ASP A 345 -30.62 8.83 7.04
CA ASP A 345 -30.37 10.23 7.37
C ASP A 345 -28.89 10.64 7.31
N LEU A 346 -27.97 9.68 7.13
CA LEU A 346 -26.53 9.94 7.26
C LEU A 346 -25.72 9.03 6.34
N ARG A 347 -24.93 9.62 5.45
CA ARG A 347 -24.00 8.85 4.61
C ARG A 347 -22.91 8.24 5.47
N ALA A 348 -22.43 7.06 5.10
CA ALA A 348 -21.33 6.40 5.80
C ALA A 348 -20.08 7.29 5.92
N CYS A 349 -19.75 8.05 4.88
CA CYS A 349 -18.60 8.96 4.90
C CYS A 349 -18.78 10.15 5.86
N ASP A 350 -20.01 10.64 6.04
CA ASP A 350 -20.30 11.71 7.00
C ASP A 350 -20.21 11.16 8.44
N ALA A 351 -20.72 9.96 8.68
CA ALA A 351 -20.56 9.27 9.96
C ALA A 351 -19.08 9.04 10.31
N LEU A 352 -18.27 8.63 9.33
CA LEU A 352 -16.82 8.46 9.47
C LEU A 352 -16.13 9.77 9.87
N TYR A 353 -16.46 10.89 9.21
CA TYR A 353 -15.88 12.18 9.57
C TYR A 353 -16.24 12.62 10.98
N ILE A 354 -17.51 12.44 11.39
CA ILE A 354 -17.96 12.76 12.75
C ILE A 354 -17.15 11.95 13.76
N ASP A 355 -17.09 10.63 13.57
CA ASP A 355 -16.45 9.69 14.49
C ASP A 355 -14.94 9.90 14.66
N VAL A 356 -14.25 10.25 13.57
CA VAL A 356 -12.81 10.56 13.59
C VAL A 356 -12.56 11.95 14.17
N ALA A 357 -13.40 12.94 13.86
CA ALA A 357 -13.29 14.28 14.43
C ALA A 357 -13.50 14.27 15.95
N GLU A 358 -14.48 13.51 16.44
CA GLU A 358 -14.72 13.31 17.88
C GLU A 358 -13.50 12.67 18.56
N TYR A 359 -12.91 11.66 17.94
CA TYR A 359 -11.70 11.01 18.46
C TYR A 359 -10.56 12.01 18.68
N PHE A 360 -10.18 12.75 17.64
CA PHE A 360 -9.06 13.69 17.74
C PHE A 360 -9.35 14.89 18.64
N ARG A 361 -10.60 15.35 18.69
CA ARG A 361 -11.00 16.47 19.56
C ARG A 361 -11.16 16.08 21.03
N SER A 362 -11.29 14.80 21.35
CA SER A 362 -11.53 14.31 22.73
C SER A 362 -10.45 14.73 23.74
N VAL A 363 -9.24 15.02 23.27
CA VAL A 363 -8.09 15.45 24.10
C VAL A 363 -7.72 16.91 23.89
N CYS A 364 -8.44 17.63 23.04
CA CYS A 364 -8.17 19.03 22.73
C CYS A 364 -9.03 19.95 23.61
N SER A 365 -8.45 21.08 24.04
CA SER A 365 -9.25 22.14 24.66
C SER A 365 -10.18 22.77 23.61
N PRO A 366 -11.46 23.03 23.93
CA PRO A 366 -12.36 23.78 23.04
C PRO A 366 -11.85 25.19 22.71
N GLU A 367 -11.05 25.78 23.60
CA GLU A 367 -10.47 27.13 23.47
C GLU A 367 -9.17 27.14 22.66
N ASP A 368 -8.61 25.97 22.34
CA ASP A 368 -7.41 25.88 21.53
C ASP A 368 -7.75 26.25 20.08
N GLU A 369 -7.25 27.39 19.62
CA GLU A 369 -7.40 27.86 18.24
C GLU A 369 -6.16 27.58 17.38
N THR A 370 -5.22 26.75 17.85
CA THR A 370 -4.05 26.38 17.05
C THR A 370 -4.49 25.70 15.74
N LYS A 371 -3.86 26.13 14.64
CA LYS A 371 -4.13 25.62 13.30
C LYS A 371 -3.80 24.13 13.21
N VAL A 372 -2.65 23.71 13.71
CA VAL A 372 -2.23 22.30 13.70
C VAL A 372 -1.99 21.82 15.12
N VAL A 373 -2.75 20.79 15.52
CA VAL A 373 -2.64 20.14 16.84
C VAL A 373 -2.02 18.76 16.66
N GLN A 374 -0.92 18.50 17.35
CA GLN A 374 -0.37 17.15 17.49
C GLN A 374 -0.70 16.62 18.88
N THR A 375 -1.36 15.48 18.94
CA THR A 375 -1.78 14.84 20.19
C THR A 375 -0.86 13.66 20.54
N ASP A 376 -1.07 13.02 21.68
CA ASP A 376 -0.46 11.72 22.01
C ASP A 376 -1.39 10.52 21.77
N LEU A 377 -2.53 10.74 21.12
CA LEU A 377 -3.50 9.68 20.81
C LEU A 377 -2.87 8.58 19.92
N PRO A 378 -3.37 7.33 20.02
CA PRO A 378 -3.07 6.28 19.05
C PRO A 378 -3.45 6.67 17.61
N PRO A 379 -2.84 6.06 16.59
CA PRO A 379 -3.44 6.02 15.26
C PRO A 379 -4.68 5.11 15.25
N ILE A 380 -5.55 5.26 14.24
CA ILE A 380 -6.77 4.46 14.11
C ILE A 380 -6.59 3.47 12.95
N TYR A 381 -6.85 2.18 13.18
CA TYR A 381 -7.01 1.21 12.08
C TYR A 381 -8.27 1.55 11.30
N PHE A 382 -8.18 1.62 9.98
CA PHE A 382 -9.29 2.04 9.13
C PHE A 382 -9.50 1.06 7.98
N GLN A 383 -10.68 0.44 7.94
CA GLN A 383 -11.08 -0.54 6.93
C GLN A 383 -12.26 -0.01 6.13
N HIS A 384 -12.23 -0.28 4.82
CA HIS A 384 -13.42 -0.36 3.98
C HIS A 384 -13.31 -1.60 3.09
N GLN A 385 -14.28 -1.85 2.22
CA GLN A 385 -14.22 -3.00 1.32
C GLN A 385 -12.93 -2.98 0.49
N GLY A 386 -12.22 -4.12 0.45
CA GLY A 386 -11.05 -4.36 -0.39
C GLY A 386 -9.71 -3.81 0.13
N HIS A 387 -9.70 -2.89 1.10
CA HIS A 387 -8.44 -2.27 1.58
C HIS A 387 -8.53 -1.72 3.01
N SER A 388 -7.38 -1.65 3.68
CA SER A 388 -7.24 -0.94 4.94
C SER A 388 -6.05 0.00 4.95
N MET A 389 -6.18 1.04 5.76
CA MET A 389 -5.18 2.08 5.99
C MET A 389 -5.09 2.39 7.48
N THR A 390 -4.17 3.27 7.85
CA THR A 390 -4.03 3.79 9.21
C THR A 390 -4.33 5.29 9.20
N ILE A 391 -5.37 5.75 9.89
CA ILE A 391 -5.65 7.18 10.05
C ILE A 391 -4.66 7.75 11.07
N VAL A 392 -3.92 8.76 10.64
CA VAL A 392 -2.93 9.47 11.46
C VAL A 392 -3.34 10.92 11.76
N GLY A 393 -4.43 11.39 11.16
CA GLY A 393 -4.96 12.71 11.42
C GLY A 393 -6.25 13.02 10.69
N PHE A 394 -6.75 14.22 10.92
CA PHE A 394 -7.97 14.77 10.35
C PHE A 394 -7.78 16.27 10.11
N GLU A 395 -8.17 16.75 8.93
CA GLU A 395 -8.13 18.18 8.61
C GLU A 395 -9.48 18.70 8.13
N ILE A 396 -9.70 19.99 8.42
CA ILE A 396 -10.82 20.80 7.97
C ILE A 396 -10.25 21.88 7.07
N ARG A 397 -10.89 22.12 5.94
CA ARG A 397 -10.48 23.09 4.94
C ARG A 397 -11.39 24.31 4.96
N ASP A 398 -10.88 25.43 4.45
CA ASP A 398 -11.59 26.71 4.46
C ASP A 398 -12.92 26.68 3.68
N ASN A 399 -13.02 25.77 2.71
CA ASN A 399 -14.25 25.54 1.94
C ASN A 399 -15.29 24.66 2.67
N GLY A 400 -15.05 24.31 3.94
CA GLY A 400 -15.90 23.45 4.76
C GLY A 400 -15.74 21.95 4.49
N SER A 401 -14.93 21.55 3.51
CA SER A 401 -14.60 20.14 3.28
C SER A 401 -13.60 19.62 4.32
N ALA A 402 -13.51 18.29 4.43
CA ALA A 402 -12.59 17.62 5.34
C ALA A 402 -11.82 16.50 4.64
N ASN A 403 -10.61 16.21 5.12
CA ASN A 403 -9.85 15.03 4.71
C ASN A 403 -9.42 14.23 5.92
N LEU A 404 -9.45 12.91 5.77
CA LEU A 404 -8.64 12.04 6.62
C LEU A 404 -7.20 12.13 6.15
N LEU A 405 -6.27 12.16 7.09
CA LEU A 405 -4.84 12.02 6.82
C LEU A 405 -4.46 10.59 7.16
N VAL A 406 -3.96 9.85 6.18
CA VAL A 406 -3.76 8.40 6.28
C VAL A 406 -2.35 8.00 5.89
N PHE A 407 -1.88 6.94 6.52
CA PHE A 407 -0.82 6.10 6.02
C PHE A 407 -1.43 4.92 5.28
N ASP A 408 -1.06 4.80 4.01
CA ASP A 408 -1.54 3.74 3.13
C ASP A 408 -0.40 2.74 2.86
N PRO A 409 -0.48 1.51 3.37
CA PRO A 409 0.63 0.56 3.29
C PRO A 409 0.94 0.11 1.85
N MET A 410 0.08 0.39 0.86
CA MET A 410 0.36 0.11 -0.55
C MET A 410 1.43 1.02 -1.16
N PHE A 411 1.66 2.21 -0.60
CA PHE A 411 2.50 3.23 -1.20
C PHE A 411 3.72 3.52 -0.33
N LYS A 412 4.86 3.78 -0.97
CA LYS A 412 6.08 4.10 -0.23
C LYS A 412 6.07 5.58 0.13
N THR A 413 6.91 5.95 1.10
CA THR A 413 7.19 7.36 1.31
C THR A 413 8.00 7.86 0.11
N SER A 414 7.53 8.91 -0.55
CA SER A 414 8.26 9.45 -1.70
C SER A 414 9.60 10.07 -1.27
N PRO A 415 10.65 9.99 -2.10
CA PRO A 415 11.93 10.66 -1.85
C PRO A 415 11.81 12.16 -1.49
N ALA A 416 10.81 12.85 -2.01
CA ALA A 416 10.55 14.25 -1.64
C ALA A 416 10.07 14.39 -0.20
N MET A 417 9.18 13.52 0.26
CA MET A 417 8.75 13.46 1.66
C MET A 417 9.90 13.04 2.59
N GLU A 418 10.72 12.07 2.18
CA GLU A 418 11.90 11.64 2.96
C GLU A 418 12.89 12.78 3.18
N ARG A 419 13.15 13.60 2.16
CA ARG A 419 14.03 14.77 2.25
C ARG A 419 13.55 15.83 3.24
N LEU A 420 12.24 15.89 3.52
CA LEU A 420 11.68 16.82 4.51
C LEU A 420 11.85 16.31 5.95
N ILE A 421 12.21 15.05 6.16
CA ILE A 421 12.42 14.49 7.49
C ILE A 421 13.70 15.10 8.10
N GLY A 422 13.55 15.78 9.23
CA GLY A 422 14.65 16.45 9.92
C GLY A 422 15.14 17.74 9.25
N ALA A 423 14.59 18.11 8.09
CA ALA A 423 14.90 19.36 7.40
C ALA A 423 13.72 20.34 7.51
N PHE A 424 13.99 21.63 7.71
CA PHE A 424 12.99 22.70 7.71
C PHE A 424 13.03 23.44 6.37
N VAL A 425 12.73 22.72 5.28
CA VAL A 425 12.60 23.30 3.95
C VAL A 425 11.11 23.54 3.68
N LYS A 426 10.78 24.73 3.18
CA LYS A 426 9.43 25.05 2.72
C LYS A 426 9.31 24.59 1.25
N PRO A 427 8.49 23.56 0.94
CA PRO A 427 8.25 23.16 -0.44
C PRO A 427 7.48 24.25 -1.19
N SER A 428 7.60 24.26 -2.52
CA SER A 428 6.86 25.17 -3.39
C SER A 428 5.36 24.88 -3.36
N ASP A 429 4.97 23.60 -3.34
CA ASP A 429 3.57 23.18 -3.29
C ASP A 429 3.30 22.12 -2.19
N PRO A 430 2.97 22.54 -0.96
CA PRO A 430 2.57 21.62 0.11
C PRO A 430 1.37 20.74 -0.26
N THR A 431 0.44 21.24 -1.08
CA THR A 431 -0.79 20.52 -1.44
C THR A 431 -0.47 19.27 -2.25
N ARG A 432 0.51 19.38 -3.15
CA ARG A 432 0.96 18.27 -3.99
C ARG A 432 1.56 17.14 -3.18
N LEU A 433 2.40 17.47 -2.20
CA LEU A 433 3.00 16.50 -1.28
C LEU A 433 1.96 15.84 -0.37
N LEU A 434 0.96 16.60 0.08
CA LEU A 434 -0.13 16.08 0.92
C LEU A 434 -1.12 15.19 0.16
N LYS A 435 -1.18 15.26 -1.17
CA LYS A 435 -2.18 14.57 -2.00
C LYS A 435 -2.20 13.06 -1.75
N ALA A 436 -1.03 12.42 -1.66
CA ALA A 436 -0.93 10.97 -1.42
C ALA A 436 -1.48 10.54 -0.04
N TYR A 437 -1.46 11.45 0.94
CA TYR A 437 -1.85 11.19 2.33
C TYR A 437 -3.29 11.62 2.65
N ARG A 438 -3.96 12.34 1.75
CA ARG A 438 -5.33 12.80 1.97
C ARG A 438 -6.34 11.80 1.41
N ARG A 439 -7.39 11.51 2.19
CA ARG A 439 -8.61 10.84 1.72
C ARG A 439 -9.81 11.74 1.98
N GLY A 440 -10.33 12.32 0.91
CA GLY A 440 -11.48 13.23 0.93
C GLY A 440 -12.78 12.55 0.50
N THR A 441 -13.87 13.33 0.51
CA THR A 441 -15.21 12.86 0.12
C THR A 441 -15.26 12.14 -1.23
N PRO A 442 -14.55 12.60 -2.30
CA PRO A 442 -14.57 11.91 -3.59
C PRO A 442 -14.09 10.45 -3.53
N TYR A 443 -13.15 10.16 -2.63
CA TYR A 443 -12.67 8.81 -2.37
C TYR A 443 -13.64 8.05 -1.46
N LEU A 444 -13.99 8.64 -0.32
CA LEU A 444 -14.74 7.96 0.74
C LEU A 444 -16.20 7.66 0.35
N GLN A 445 -16.85 8.50 -0.45
CA GLN A 445 -18.27 8.32 -0.81
C GLN A 445 -18.55 7.05 -1.64
N LYS A 446 -17.51 6.37 -2.13
CA LYS A 446 -17.61 5.12 -2.88
C LYS A 446 -18.04 3.95 -2.00
N TYR A 447 -17.75 4.01 -0.70
CA TYR A 447 -17.99 2.92 0.23
C TYR A 447 -19.23 3.20 1.09
N LYS A 448 -19.92 2.12 1.44
CA LYS A 448 -21.17 2.16 2.23
C LYS A 448 -20.98 1.73 3.68
N ILE A 449 -19.83 1.14 3.99
CA ILE A 449 -19.47 0.64 5.31
C ILE A 449 -18.00 0.95 5.54
N PHE A 450 -17.71 1.44 6.73
CA PHE A 450 -16.36 1.60 7.26
C PHE A 450 -16.26 0.89 8.59
N GLU A 451 -15.07 0.41 8.92
CA GLU A 451 -14.77 -0.10 10.24
C GLU A 451 -13.52 0.58 10.80
N LEU A 452 -13.57 0.90 12.08
CA LEU A 452 -12.47 1.53 12.80
C LEU A 452 -12.08 0.65 13.99
N LEU A 453 -10.78 0.58 14.29
CA LEU A 453 -10.26 0.08 15.55
C LEU A 453 -9.43 1.18 16.21
N LYS A 454 -9.85 1.58 17.42
CA LYS A 454 -9.27 2.69 18.19
C LYS A 454 -8.60 2.19 19.46
#